data_AF-A0A846YWK4-F1
#
_entry.id   AF-A0A846YWK4-F1
#
_cell.length_a   1.000
_cell.length_b   1.000
_cell.length_c   1.000
_cell.angle_alpha   90.00
_cell.angle_beta   90.00
_cell.angle_gamma   90.00
#
_symmetry.space_group_name_H-M   'P 1'
#
loop_
_entity.id
_entity.type
_entity.pdbx_description
1 polymer ?
#
loop_
_entity_poly.entity_id
_entity_poly.type
_entity_poly.pdbx_seq_one_letter_code
_entity_poly.pdbx_strand_id
1 'polypeptide(L)' 'MGTRVELEHRAASPVGVRVTVEAQLEEVDGKRLVFAVTAVDERGVVGDGRIERVVVERDGFLARLQ' A
#
# COMPACT_ATOMS: atom_id res chain seq x y z
N MET A 1 5.70 9.15 -2.68
CA MET A 1 6.84 8.26 -2.31
C MET A 1 6.38 7.35 -1.15
N GLY A 2 6.76 6.07 -1.14
CA GLY A 2 6.40 5.15 -0.04
C GLY A 2 7.51 5.12 1.00
N THR A 3 7.17 5.29 2.28
CA THR A 3 8.15 5.39 3.38
C THR A 3 8.14 4.20 4.32
N ARG A 4 7.00 3.51 4.45
CA ARG A 4 6.83 2.33 5.29
C ARG A 4 5.76 1.43 4.71
N VAL A 5 5.97 0.12 4.82
CA VAL A 5 5.00 -0.91 4.48
C VAL A 5 5.05 -1.97 5.57
N GLU A 6 3.90 -2.27 6.15
CA GLU A 6 3.71 -3.33 7.14
C GLU A 6 2.55 -4.19 6.70
N LEU A 7 2.76 -5.51 6.60
CA LEU A 7 1.78 -6.43 6.05
C LEU A 7 1.82 -7.75 6.80
N GLU A 8 0.64 -8.35 6.97
CA GLU A 8 0.47 -9.74 7.34
C GLU A 8 0.02 -10.54 6.11
N HIS A 9 0.77 -11.57 5.75
CA HIS A 9 0.34 -12.55 4.74
C HIS A 9 -0.45 -13.65 5.46
N ARG A 10 -1.76 -13.70 5.21
CA ARG A 10 -2.69 -14.56 5.95
C ARG A 10 -3.02 -15.86 5.24
N ALA A 11 -3.03 -15.87 3.90
CA ALA A 11 -3.27 -17.07 3.12
C ALA A 11 -2.62 -16.97 1.74
N ALA A 12 -2.16 -18.10 1.21
CA ALA A 12 -1.56 -18.15 -0.12
C ALA A 12 -2.63 -18.14 -1.23
N SER A 13 -2.42 -17.30 -2.26
CA SER A 13 -3.19 -17.36 -3.51
C SER A 13 -2.43 -18.16 -4.59
N PRO A 14 -3.08 -19.11 -5.29
CA PRO A 14 -2.50 -19.76 -6.46
C PRO A 14 -2.22 -18.78 -7.61
N VAL A 15 -1.24 -19.12 -8.45
CA VAL A 15 -0.96 -18.37 -9.68
C VAL A 15 -2.18 -18.41 -10.62
N GLY A 16 -2.50 -17.26 -11.22
CA GLY A 16 -3.61 -17.11 -12.17
C GLY A 16 -4.93 -16.67 -11.53
N VAL A 17 -5.02 -16.69 -10.19
CA VAL A 17 -6.19 -16.17 -9.46
C VAL A 17 -6.16 -14.65 -9.44
N ARG A 18 -7.35 -14.03 -9.49
CA ARG A 18 -7.50 -12.58 -9.31
C ARG A 18 -7.50 -12.24 -7.81
N VAL A 19 -6.57 -11.38 -7.41
CA VAL A 19 -6.58 -10.74 -6.10
C VAL A 19 -7.07 -9.30 -6.28
N THR A 20 -8.08 -8.93 -5.51
CA THR A 20 -8.57 -7.55 -5.42
C THR A 20 -7.93 -6.90 -4.20
N VAL A 21 -7.31 -5.74 -4.39
CA VAL A 21 -6.68 -4.99 -3.30
C VAL A 21 -7.41 -3.67 -3.14
N GLU A 22 -7.89 -3.41 -1.93
CA GLU A 22 -8.49 -2.14 -1.55
C GLU A 22 -7.51 -1.37 -0.67
N ALA A 23 -7.47 -0.05 -0.85
CA ALA A 23 -6.64 0.84 -0.06
C ALA A 23 -7.52 1.99 0.46
N GLN A 24 -7.76 2.01 1.77
CA GLN A 24 -8.53 3.05 2.44
C GLN A 24 -7.58 4.02 3.12
N LEU A 25 -7.75 5.32 2.84
CA LEU A 25 -7.01 6.37 3.55
C LEU A 25 -7.52 6.45 4.99
N GLU A 26 -6.67 6.15 5.97
CA GLU A 26 -6.99 6.18 7.40
C GLU A 26 -6.53 7.49 8.07
N GLU A 27 -5.41 8.06 7.63
CA GLU A 27 -4.82 9.26 8.26
C GLU A 27 -4.21 10.21 7.22
N VAL A 28 -4.39 11.51 7.45
CA VAL A 28 -3.70 12.59 6.75
C VAL A 28 -3.01 13.49 7.78
N ASP A 29 -1.68 13.55 7.73
CA ASP A 29 -0.87 14.47 8.52
C ASP A 29 0.08 15.25 7.59
N GLY A 30 -0.38 16.44 7.20
CA GLY A 30 0.30 17.28 6.22
C GLY A 30 0.52 16.55 4.90
N LYS A 31 1.78 16.19 4.62
CA LYS A 31 2.15 15.44 3.41
C LYS A 31 2.21 13.93 3.63
N ARG A 32 2.13 13.45 4.87
CA ARG A 32 2.11 12.02 5.22
C ARG A 32 0.67 11.51 5.16
N LEU A 33 0.49 10.36 4.51
CA LEU A 33 -0.76 9.66 4.33
C LEU A 33 -0.58 8.22 4.82
N VAL A 34 -1.50 7.72 5.63
CA VAL A 34 -1.53 6.31 6.05
C VAL A 34 -2.72 5.64 5.42
N PHE A 35 -2.47 4.51 4.74
CA PHE A 35 -3.50 3.70 4.11
C PHE A 35 -3.58 2.34 4.80
N ALA A 36 -4.77 1.91 5.21
CA ALA A 36 -5.04 0.50 5.41
C ALA A 36 -5.25 -0.17 4.06
N VAL A 37 -4.62 -1.32 3.88
CA VAL A 37 -4.74 -2.13 2.67
C VAL A 37 -5.26 -3.51 3.01
N THR A 38 -6.14 -4.04 2.17
CA THR A 38 -6.64 -5.41 2.29
C THR A 38 -6.65 -6.05 0.91
N ALA A 39 -6.10 -7.24 0.82
CA ALA A 39 -6.05 -8.06 -0.37
C ALA A 39 -6.95 -9.28 -0.18
N VAL A 40 -7.85 -9.51 -1.13
CA VAL A 40 -8.86 -10.57 -1.09
C VAL A 40 -8.86 -11.32 -2.42
N ASP A 41 -8.90 -12.65 -2.36
CA ASP A 41 -9.21 -13.51 -3.50
C ASP A 41 -10.58 -14.19 -3.33
N GLU A 42 -10.93 -15.10 -4.23
CA GLU A 42 -12.21 -15.84 -4.19
C GLU A 42 -12.42 -16.67 -2.90
N ARG A 43 -11.36 -16.93 -2.13
CA ARG A 43 -11.34 -17.74 -0.91
C ARG A 43 -11.30 -16.89 0.35
N GLY A 44 -11.07 -15.59 0.23
CA GLY A 44 -11.08 -14.64 1.35
C GLY A 44 -9.83 -13.77 1.42
N VAL A 45 -9.54 -13.24 2.62
CA VAL A 45 -8.41 -12.34 2.85
C VAL A 45 -7.10 -13.11 2.71
N VAL A 46 -6.25 -12.66 1.79
CA VAL A 46 -4.89 -13.18 1.58
C VAL A 46 -3.85 -12.36 2.31
N GLY A 47 -4.10 -11.08 2.53
CA GLY A 47 -3.27 -10.28 3.41
C GLY A 47 -3.83 -8.90 3.64
N ASP A 48 -3.33 -8.24 4.67
CA ASP A 48 -3.72 -6.88 5.03
C ASP A 48 -2.56 -6.19 5.75
N GLY A 49 -2.68 -4.87 5.90
CA GLY A 49 -1.74 -4.09 6.68
C GLY A 49 -1.81 -2.61 6.36
N ARG A 50 -0.69 -1.91 6.54
CA ARG A 50 -0.61 -0.45 6.37
C ARG A 50 0.52 -0.02 5.47
N ILE A 51 0.26 1.03 4.69
CA ILE A 51 1.25 1.69 3.84
C ILE A 51 1.29 3.17 4.19
N GLU A 52 2.48 3.67 4.52
CA GLU A 52 2.72 5.11 4.67
C GLU A 52 3.26 5.68 3.36
N ARG A 53 2.66 6.81 2.94
CA ARG A 53 3.08 7.55 1.76
C ARG A 53 3.30 9.01 2.09
N VAL A 54 4.30 9.61 1.44
CA VAL A 54 4.53 11.06 1.49
C VAL A 54 4.31 11.66 0.11
N VAL A 55 3.50 12.72 0.06
CA VAL A 55 3.32 13.56 -1.15
C VAL A 55 4.58 14.37 -1.38
N VAL A 56 5.15 14.28 -2.58
CA VAL A 56 6.38 14.98 -2.96
C VAL A 56 6.15 15.79 -4.24
N GLU A 57 6.87 16.90 -4.37
CA GLU A 57 6.98 17.60 -5.64
C GLU A 57 7.89 16.77 -6.56
N ARG A 58 7.42 16.50 -7.78
CA ARG A 58 8.01 15.49 -8.66
C ARG A 58 9.40 15.88 -9.13
N ASP A 59 9.56 17.09 -9.64
CA ASP A 59 10.78 17.50 -10.34
C ASP A 59 11.93 17.68 -9.34
N GLY A 60 11.66 18.34 -8.21
CA GLY A 60 12.59 18.51 -7.10
C GLY A 60 12.91 17.20 -6.38
N PHE A 61 12.02 16.20 -6.41
CA PHE A 61 12.34 14.86 -5.92
C PHE A 61 13.29 14.13 -6.89
N LEU A 62 13.01 14.17 -8.20
CA LEU A 62 13.84 13.51 -9.22
C LEU A 62 15.24 14.14 -9.34
N ALA A 63 15.36 15.45 -9.18
CA ALA A 63 16.65 16.14 -9.20
C ALA A 63 17.60 15.71 -8.07
N ARG A 64 17.10 15.12 -6.97
CA ARG A 64 17.93 14.60 -5.85
C ARG A 64 18.47 13.18 -6.09
N LEU A 65 18.02 12.51 -7.15
CA LEU A 65 18.44 11.14 -7.50
C LEU A 65 19.56 11.13 -8.56
N GLN A 66 19.93 12.29 -9.08
CA GLN A 66 21.04 12.51 -10.01
C GLN A 66 22.30 12.93 -9.26
#